data_AF-A0A1Y4AAX5-F1
#
_entry.id   AF-A0A1Y4AAX5-F1
#
_cell.length_a   1.000
_cell.length_b   1.000
_cell.length_c   1.000
_cell.angle_alpha   90.00
_cell.angle_beta   90.00
_cell.angle_gamma   90.00
#
_symmetry.space_group_name_H-M   'P 1'
#
loop_
_entity.id
_entity.type
_entity.pdbx_description
1 polymer ?
#
loop_
_entity_poly.entity_id
_entity_poly.type
_entity_poly.pdbx_seq_one_letter_code
_entity_poly.pdbx_strand_id
1 'polypeptide(L)'
;MKTTWIKSTVLGLACLAFTANASAEDSNKGNNASNEANTVKVLIVGLEDNVSSNYFPAPMITEETGIPEDSIGETYNRIITDNIISGNKNKNYTFVSSEDLPEINTLVDEVKVNGEDEETYADLSQVNKEQYNKVLNEADADYVLFLNKHYLKWQDTPLRTLFHFVSYSLYDRNQHEVTKGNNYFTCMNLEKEAKLSKASRKSSSKIASEIIKSIDK
;
A
#
# COMPACT_ATOMS: atom_id res chain seq x y z
N MET A 1 -25.67 69.17 19.41
CA MET A 1 -26.94 68.70 19.99
C MET A 1 -27.29 67.34 19.41
N LYS A 2 -27.13 66.28 20.22
CA LYS A 2 -28.06 65.15 20.42
C LYS A 2 -27.44 64.32 21.56
N THR A 3 -28.19 64.30 22.66
CA THR A 3 -27.96 63.66 23.97
C THR A 3 -28.00 62.13 23.83
N THR A 4 -27.41 61.29 24.70
CA THR A 4 -27.88 60.91 26.06
C THR A 4 -26.88 59.84 26.60
N TRP A 5 -26.10 60.10 27.67
CA TRP A 5 -26.24 59.71 29.11
C TRP A 5 -25.91 58.23 29.49
N ILE A 6 -24.68 57.90 29.97
CA ILE A 6 -24.14 57.68 31.36
C ILE A 6 -24.79 56.48 32.12
N LYS A 7 -24.06 55.48 32.66
CA LYS A 7 -23.36 55.36 33.99
C LYS A 7 -22.51 54.05 33.99
N SER A 8 -21.21 54.04 34.33
CA SER A 8 -20.57 54.00 35.67
C SER A 8 -21.10 52.82 36.52
N THR A 9 -20.30 51.91 37.11
CA THR A 9 -19.23 52.12 38.11
C THR A 9 -18.50 50.80 38.42
N VAL A 10 -17.20 50.92 38.74
CA VAL A 10 -16.24 49.93 39.27
C VAL A 10 -16.42 49.69 40.77
N LEU A 11 -16.22 48.47 41.28
CA LEU A 11 -15.64 48.03 42.59
C LEU A 11 -16.07 46.56 42.82
N GLY A 12 -15.28 45.57 43.21
CA GLY A 12 -14.01 45.52 43.94
C GLY A 12 -14.17 44.64 45.20
N LEU A 13 -13.27 43.68 45.40
CA LEU A 13 -12.98 42.86 46.62
C LEU A 13 -14.03 41.79 47.04
N ALA A 14 -13.71 40.68 47.73
CA ALA A 14 -12.53 39.86 48.00
C ALA A 14 -12.99 38.70 48.94
N CYS A 15 -12.16 37.65 49.02
CA CYS A 15 -12.04 36.65 50.13
C CYS A 15 -13.08 35.50 50.20
N LEU A 16 -12.64 34.24 50.13
CA LEU A 16 -12.14 33.43 51.26
C LEU A 16 -11.86 31.98 50.80
N ALA A 17 -10.78 31.40 51.32
CA ALA A 17 -10.41 30.01 51.11
C ALA A 17 -11.12 29.07 52.12
N PHE A 18 -11.40 27.84 51.70
CA PHE A 18 -11.56 26.68 52.58
C PHE A 18 -10.68 25.53 52.09
N THR A 19 -10.03 24.87 53.03
CA THR A 19 -9.18 23.68 52.85
C THR A 19 -9.93 22.39 53.15
N ALA A 20 -9.40 21.29 52.59
CA ALA A 20 -9.41 19.90 53.08
C ALA A 20 -10.27 18.86 52.32
N ASN A 21 -9.60 17.71 52.12
CA ASN A 21 -9.94 16.52 51.35
C ASN A 21 -11.31 15.88 51.66
N ALA A 22 -11.95 15.36 50.62
CA ALA A 22 -12.79 14.18 50.71
C ALA A 22 -12.57 13.32 49.46
N SER A 23 -12.19 12.06 49.69
CA SER A 23 -12.25 11.00 48.69
C SER A 23 -13.69 10.81 48.26
N ALA A 24 -13.94 10.87 46.95
CA ALA A 24 -15.12 10.28 46.33
C ALA A 24 -14.58 9.38 45.21
N GLU A 25 -14.62 8.09 45.46
CA GLU A 25 -14.53 7.03 44.47
C GLU A 25 -15.78 7.17 43.58
N ASP A 26 -15.67 7.96 42.52
CA ASP A 26 -16.69 7.99 41.46
C ASP A 26 -16.23 7.04 40.35
N SER A 27 -16.82 5.86 40.41
CA SER A 27 -16.88 4.87 39.36
C SER A 27 -17.47 5.50 38.10
N ASN A 28 -16.64 6.11 37.27
CA ASN A 28 -16.97 6.32 35.88
C ASN A 28 -15.77 5.96 35.02
N LYS A 29 -15.73 4.66 34.72
CA LYS A 29 -14.96 4.02 33.66
C LYS A 29 -15.48 4.57 32.32
N GLY A 30 -15.12 5.82 32.04
CA GLY A 30 -15.21 6.41 30.72
C GLY A 30 -14.11 5.79 29.87
N ASN A 31 -14.41 4.64 29.28
CA ASN A 31 -13.70 4.15 28.11
C ASN A 31 -13.87 5.19 27.00
N ASN A 32 -13.03 6.23 27.02
CA ASN A 32 -12.60 6.89 25.80
C ASN A 32 -11.30 6.21 25.35
N ALA A 33 -11.41 4.91 25.11
CA ALA A 33 -10.68 4.35 23.98
C ALA A 33 -11.33 5.04 22.79
N SER A 34 -10.61 6.00 22.20
CA SER A 34 -10.87 6.41 20.83
C SER A 34 -11.21 5.15 20.04
N ASN A 35 -12.37 5.11 19.41
CA ASN A 35 -12.58 4.24 18.27
C ASN A 35 -11.53 4.66 17.24
N GLU A 36 -10.30 4.13 17.37
CA GLU A 36 -9.44 3.92 16.22
C GLU A 36 -10.32 3.10 15.30
N ALA A 37 -10.80 3.73 14.23
CA ALA A 37 -11.48 3.02 13.17
C ALA A 37 -10.52 1.88 12.80
N ASN A 38 -10.96 0.63 13.03
CA ASN A 38 -10.11 -0.53 12.83
C ASN A 38 -9.83 -0.63 11.32
N THR A 39 -8.77 0.01 10.86
CA THR A 39 -8.43 0.10 9.44
C THR A 39 -7.74 -1.18 9.05
N VAL A 40 -8.29 -1.87 8.05
CA VAL A 40 -7.66 -3.07 7.49
C VAL A 40 -6.35 -2.67 6.83
N LYS A 41 -5.24 -3.31 7.19
CA LYS A 41 -3.92 -3.01 6.63
C LYS A 41 -3.45 -4.10 5.68
N VAL A 42 -3.02 -3.70 4.50
CA VAL A 42 -2.50 -4.57 3.43
C VAL A 42 -1.03 -4.27 3.22
N LEU A 43 -0.16 -5.23 3.51
CA LEU A 43 1.26 -5.16 3.21
C LEU A 43 1.49 -5.47 1.72
N ILE A 44 2.18 -4.59 1.01
CA ILE A 44 2.57 -4.79 -0.39
C ILE A 44 4.00 -5.30 -0.43
N VAL A 45 4.20 -6.45 -1.07
CA VAL A 45 5.50 -7.11 -1.21
C VAL A 45 5.81 -7.30 -2.69
N GLY A 46 6.88 -6.69 -3.17
CA GLY A 46 7.41 -6.95 -4.51
C GLY A 46 8.28 -8.20 -4.49
N LEU A 47 8.01 -9.16 -5.36
CA LEU A 47 8.93 -10.30 -5.54
C LEU A 47 10.19 -9.88 -6.31
N GLU A 48 11.30 -10.59 -6.06
CA GLU A 48 12.57 -10.36 -6.74
C GLU A 48 12.55 -10.92 -8.18
N ASP A 49 13.44 -10.40 -9.04
CA ASP A 49 13.61 -10.80 -10.45
C ASP A 49 12.30 -10.91 -11.25
N ASN A 50 11.32 -10.07 -10.89
CA ASN A 50 9.95 -10.23 -11.33
C ASN A 50 9.61 -9.42 -12.60
N VAL A 51 10.60 -8.98 -13.38
CA VAL A 51 10.37 -8.22 -14.62
C VAL A 51 10.79 -9.03 -15.82
N SER A 52 9.87 -9.23 -16.77
CA SER A 52 10.17 -9.92 -18.01
C SER A 52 9.44 -9.31 -19.21
N SER A 53 9.87 -9.68 -20.42
CA SER A 53 9.27 -9.20 -21.66
C SER A 53 9.27 -10.27 -22.74
N ASN A 54 8.30 -10.21 -23.65
CA ASN A 54 8.35 -10.98 -24.90
C ASN A 54 9.28 -10.37 -25.97
N TYR A 55 9.84 -9.18 -25.73
CA TYR A 55 10.59 -8.44 -26.74
C TYR A 55 11.82 -7.72 -26.19
N PHE A 56 11.73 -7.13 -25.00
CA PHE A 56 12.80 -6.31 -24.41
C PHE A 56 13.66 -7.14 -23.44
N PRO A 57 14.90 -7.53 -23.80
CA PRO A 57 15.81 -8.11 -22.81
C PRO A 57 16.23 -7.04 -21.78
N ALA A 58 16.68 -7.46 -20.60
CA ALA A 58 17.01 -6.56 -19.49
C ALA A 58 18.04 -5.45 -19.84
N PRO A 59 19.09 -5.71 -20.64
CA PRO A 59 20.00 -4.66 -21.10
C PRO A 59 19.30 -3.56 -21.92
N MET A 60 18.31 -3.93 -22.74
CA MET A 60 17.54 -2.95 -23.53
C MET A 60 16.60 -2.13 -22.65
N ILE A 61 16.02 -2.74 -21.61
CA ILE A 61 15.25 -2.00 -20.60
C ILE A 61 16.15 -0.97 -19.92
N THR A 62 17.36 -1.38 -19.53
CA THR A 62 18.36 -0.50 -18.91
C THR A 62 18.74 0.66 -19.81
N GLU A 63 19.07 0.40 -21.08
CA GLU A 63 19.49 1.41 -22.05
C GLU A 63 18.39 2.47 -22.28
N GLU A 64 17.15 2.04 -22.48
CA GLU A 64 16.04 2.94 -22.84
C GLU A 64 15.49 3.71 -21.63
N THR A 65 15.46 3.09 -20.46
CA THR A 65 14.87 3.69 -19.24
C THR A 65 15.90 4.43 -18.38
N GLY A 66 17.18 4.03 -18.47
CA GLY A 66 18.24 4.44 -17.55
C GLY A 66 18.19 3.78 -16.17
N ILE A 67 17.32 2.79 -15.96
CA ILE A 67 17.22 2.01 -14.71
C ILE A 67 18.32 0.94 -14.74
N PRO A 68 19.23 0.87 -13.75
CA PRO A 68 20.25 -0.17 -13.69
C PRO A 68 19.66 -1.58 -13.73
N GLU A 69 20.31 -2.49 -14.46
CA GLU A 69 19.80 -3.84 -14.75
C GLU A 69 19.46 -4.64 -13.49
N ASP A 70 20.31 -4.54 -12.47
CA ASP A 70 20.18 -5.16 -11.15
C ASP A 70 19.03 -4.57 -10.30
N SER A 71 18.51 -3.40 -10.67
CA SER A 71 17.47 -2.68 -9.93
C SER A 71 16.16 -2.53 -10.71
N ILE A 72 16.01 -3.16 -11.87
CA ILE A 72 14.79 -3.06 -12.69
C ILE A 72 13.57 -3.51 -11.88
N GLY A 73 13.64 -4.70 -11.25
CA GLY A 73 12.54 -5.24 -10.45
C GLY A 73 12.20 -4.36 -9.25
N GLU A 74 13.21 -3.99 -8.46
CA GLU A 74 13.05 -3.09 -7.31
C GLU A 74 12.37 -1.77 -7.71
N THR A 75 12.86 -1.13 -8.79
CA THR A 75 12.32 0.15 -9.28
C THR A 75 10.87 0.02 -9.72
N TYR A 76 10.52 -1.03 -10.47
CA TYR A 76 9.14 -1.27 -10.89
C TYR A 76 8.23 -1.56 -9.71
N ASN A 77 8.66 -2.42 -8.77
CA ASN A 77 7.95 -2.70 -7.54
C ASN A 77 7.68 -1.43 -6.75
N ARG A 78 8.70 -0.60 -6.48
CA ARG A 78 8.57 0.68 -5.76
C ARG A 78 7.56 1.60 -6.42
N ILE A 79 7.68 1.85 -7.72
CA ILE A 79 6.76 2.71 -8.47
C ILE A 79 5.30 2.25 -8.33
N ILE A 80 5.06 0.95 -8.50
CA ILE A 80 3.71 0.41 -8.43
C ILE A 80 3.16 0.47 -7.00
N THR A 81 3.98 0.10 -6.00
CA THR A 81 3.65 0.22 -4.57
C THR A 81 3.27 1.66 -4.21
N ASP A 82 4.10 2.64 -4.55
CA ASP A 82 3.84 4.07 -4.30
C ASP A 82 2.52 4.53 -4.92
N ASN A 83 2.23 4.07 -6.14
CA ASN A 83 0.99 4.40 -6.84
C ASN A 83 -0.24 3.67 -6.29
N ILE A 84 -0.09 2.47 -5.72
CA ILE A 84 -1.18 1.78 -5.00
C ILE A 84 -1.49 2.56 -3.72
N ILE A 85 -0.47 2.89 -2.93
CA ILE A 85 -0.59 3.62 -1.66
C ILE A 85 -1.20 5.00 -1.90
N SER A 86 -0.64 5.80 -2.81
CA SER A 86 -1.14 7.14 -3.13
C SER A 86 -2.47 7.15 -3.89
N GLY A 87 -2.78 6.07 -4.61
CA GLY A 87 -4.02 5.87 -5.34
C GLY A 87 -5.22 5.47 -4.46
N ASN A 88 -4.95 4.95 -3.26
CA ASN A 88 -5.99 4.55 -2.32
C ASN A 88 -6.76 5.77 -1.77
N LYS A 89 -8.08 5.76 -1.96
CA LYS A 89 -8.99 6.81 -1.45
C LYS A 89 -9.88 6.32 -0.31
N ASN A 90 -9.85 5.03 0.02
CA ASN A 90 -10.67 4.45 1.07
C ASN A 90 -9.92 4.54 2.40
N LYS A 91 -10.50 5.24 3.37
CA LYS A 91 -9.91 5.47 4.70
C LYS A 91 -10.00 4.26 5.63
N ASN A 92 -10.82 3.27 5.31
CA ASN A 92 -10.95 2.04 6.09
C ASN A 92 -9.84 1.03 5.76
N TYR A 93 -9.03 1.33 4.74
CA TYR A 93 -7.96 0.47 4.25
C TYR A 93 -6.66 1.27 4.19
N THR A 94 -5.57 0.67 4.65
CA THR A 94 -4.23 1.24 4.58
C THR A 94 -3.33 0.28 3.83
N PHE A 95 -2.65 0.75 2.79
CA PHE A 95 -1.62 -0.01 2.11
C PHE A 95 -0.25 0.44 2.62
N VAL A 96 0.65 -0.52 2.88
CA VAL A 96 2.00 -0.24 3.40
C VAL A 96 3.04 -0.98 2.57
N SER A 97 4.20 -0.34 2.39
CA SER A 97 5.35 -0.94 1.69
C SER A 97 6.10 -1.91 2.60
N SER A 98 6.73 -2.92 2.01
CA SER A 98 7.62 -3.86 2.70
C SER A 98 9.09 -3.46 2.71
N GLU A 99 9.46 -2.33 2.09
CA GLU A 99 10.85 -1.90 1.84
C GLU A 99 11.73 -1.85 3.12
N ASP A 100 11.15 -1.45 4.25
CA ASP A 100 11.87 -1.30 5.52
C ASP A 100 11.74 -2.52 6.46
N LEU A 101 11.18 -3.65 6.00
CA LEU A 101 10.94 -4.81 6.85
C LEU A 101 12.15 -5.77 6.89
N PRO A 102 12.70 -6.09 8.07
CA PRO A 102 13.96 -6.81 8.21
C PRO A 102 13.92 -8.28 7.74
N GLU A 103 12.74 -8.91 7.70
CA GLU A 103 12.60 -10.33 7.32
C GLU A 103 11.89 -10.55 5.98
N ILE A 104 11.78 -9.50 5.18
CA ILE A 104 11.03 -9.59 3.93
C ILE A 104 11.74 -10.46 2.89
N ASN A 105 13.05 -10.36 2.77
CA ASN A 105 13.81 -11.10 1.74
C ASN A 105 13.70 -12.61 1.95
N THR A 106 13.80 -13.07 3.19
CA THR A 106 13.63 -14.50 3.52
C THR A 106 12.22 -14.97 3.16
N LEU A 107 11.19 -14.11 3.30
CA LEU A 107 9.82 -14.48 2.90
C LEU A 107 9.72 -14.58 1.38
N VAL A 108 10.28 -13.60 0.67
CA VAL A 108 10.25 -13.52 -0.80
C VAL A 108 10.97 -14.72 -1.42
N ASP A 109 12.11 -15.15 -0.88
CA ASP A 109 12.88 -16.31 -1.34
C ASP A 109 12.09 -17.64 -1.32
N GLU A 110 11.15 -17.78 -0.39
CA GLU A 110 10.33 -18.99 -0.25
C GLU A 110 9.07 -18.98 -1.13
N VAL A 111 8.68 -17.81 -1.66
CA VAL A 111 7.50 -17.67 -2.51
C VAL A 111 7.82 -18.17 -3.91
N LYS A 112 7.07 -19.17 -4.38
CA LYS A 112 7.13 -19.61 -5.77
C LYS A 112 6.23 -18.76 -6.64
N VAL A 113 6.63 -18.50 -7.88
CA VAL A 113 5.77 -17.89 -8.89
C VAL A 113 5.41 -18.93 -9.93
N ASN A 114 4.10 -19.17 -10.10
CA ASN A 114 3.53 -20.06 -11.09
C ASN A 114 2.81 -19.26 -12.19
N GLY A 115 2.46 -19.94 -13.28
CA GLY A 115 1.80 -19.34 -14.44
C GLY A 115 2.78 -18.78 -15.47
N GLU A 116 2.26 -18.12 -16.50
CA GLU A 116 3.03 -17.58 -17.62
C GLU A 116 2.63 -16.13 -17.89
N ASP A 117 3.60 -15.31 -18.30
CA ASP A 117 3.36 -13.94 -18.75
C ASP A 117 2.50 -13.09 -17.79
N GLU A 118 1.39 -12.52 -18.26
CA GLU A 118 0.46 -11.73 -17.46
C GLU A 118 -0.38 -12.53 -16.46
N GLU A 119 -0.48 -13.86 -16.62
CA GLU A 119 -1.31 -14.75 -15.79
C GLU A 119 -0.48 -15.48 -14.72
N THR A 120 0.38 -14.73 -14.04
CA THR A 120 1.27 -15.25 -12.99
C THR A 120 0.72 -15.03 -11.59
N TYR A 121 0.97 -15.99 -10.71
CA TYR A 121 0.51 -15.96 -9.32
C TYR A 121 1.55 -16.50 -8.34
N ALA A 122 1.65 -15.86 -7.17
CA ALA A 122 2.41 -16.37 -6.05
C ALA A 122 1.82 -17.69 -5.54
N ASP A 123 2.68 -18.56 -5.01
CA ASP A 123 2.35 -19.84 -4.38
C ASP A 123 3.14 -19.95 -3.07
N LEU A 124 2.38 -19.99 -1.98
CA LEU A 124 2.89 -20.00 -0.61
C LEU A 124 3.02 -21.42 -0.05
N SER A 125 2.87 -22.47 -0.86
CA SER A 125 2.88 -23.86 -0.41
C SER A 125 4.17 -24.29 0.29
N GLN A 126 5.28 -23.60 0.05
CA GLN A 126 6.57 -23.82 0.72
C GLN A 126 6.92 -22.76 1.76
N VAL A 127 6.12 -21.70 1.87
CA VAL A 127 6.40 -20.58 2.76
C VAL A 127 6.12 -20.97 4.20
N ASN A 128 7.10 -20.79 5.07
CA ASN A 128 6.96 -21.06 6.48
C ASN A 128 5.89 -20.16 7.12
N LYS A 129 4.88 -20.79 7.77
CA LYS A 129 3.76 -20.06 8.38
C LYS A 129 4.17 -19.16 9.55
N GLU A 130 5.18 -19.54 10.34
CA GLU A 130 5.68 -18.72 11.45
C GLU A 130 6.34 -17.44 10.93
N GLN A 131 7.16 -17.58 9.88
CA GLN A 131 7.82 -16.47 9.22
C GLN A 131 6.84 -15.53 8.52
N TYR A 132 5.87 -16.09 7.78
CA TYR A 132 4.79 -15.32 7.16
C TYR A 132 4.03 -14.49 8.21
N ASN A 133 3.66 -15.10 9.33
CA ASN A 133 2.98 -14.39 10.43
C ASN A 133 3.87 -13.34 11.09
N LYS A 134 5.17 -13.58 11.18
CA LYS A 134 6.11 -12.61 11.74
C LYS A 134 6.19 -11.35 10.90
N VAL A 135 6.34 -11.48 9.58
CA VAL A 135 6.32 -10.33 8.66
C VAL A 135 5.01 -9.55 8.76
N LEU A 136 3.86 -10.24 8.79
CA LEU A 136 2.55 -9.60 8.98
C LEU A 136 2.42 -8.89 10.34
N ASN A 137 2.98 -9.46 11.41
CA ASN A 137 2.96 -8.84 12.73
C ASN A 137 3.88 -7.61 12.80
N GLU A 138 5.05 -7.66 12.18
CA GLU A 138 5.99 -6.53 12.11
C GLU A 138 5.42 -5.36 11.31
N ALA A 139 4.69 -5.66 10.23
CA ALA A 139 3.96 -4.65 9.45
C ALA A 139 2.64 -4.20 10.10
N ASP A 140 2.18 -4.91 11.13
CA ASP A 140 0.83 -4.79 11.71
C ASP A 140 -0.24 -4.84 10.60
N ALA A 141 -0.14 -5.87 9.74
CA ALA A 141 -0.95 -6.07 8.56
C ALA A 141 -1.92 -7.26 8.70
N ASP A 142 -3.07 -7.17 8.04
CA ASP A 142 -4.10 -8.21 7.98
C ASP A 142 -3.96 -9.09 6.73
N TYR A 143 -3.41 -8.53 5.66
CA TYR A 143 -3.25 -9.19 4.36
C TYR A 143 -1.87 -8.89 3.76
N VAL A 144 -1.40 -9.80 2.92
CA VAL A 144 -0.22 -9.58 2.06
C VAL A 144 -0.64 -9.57 0.60
N LEU A 145 -0.30 -8.50 -0.11
CA LEU A 145 -0.42 -8.35 -1.55
C LEU A 145 0.96 -8.54 -2.18
N PHE A 146 1.17 -9.67 -2.83
CA PHE A 146 2.38 -9.90 -3.63
C PHE A 146 2.22 -9.26 -5.00
N LEU A 147 3.21 -8.48 -5.44
CA LEU A 147 3.40 -8.09 -6.83
C LEU A 147 4.23 -9.20 -7.49
N ASN A 148 3.53 -10.09 -8.19
CA ASN A 148 4.08 -11.35 -8.65
C ASN A 148 5.03 -11.13 -9.83
N LYS A 149 4.62 -10.31 -10.80
CA LYS A 149 5.38 -10.07 -12.04
C LYS A 149 4.99 -8.76 -12.71
N HIS A 150 5.98 -8.05 -13.24
CA HIS A 150 5.83 -6.99 -14.23
C HIS A 150 6.15 -7.55 -15.60
N TYR A 151 5.11 -7.81 -16.41
CA TYR A 151 5.29 -8.34 -17.75
C TYR A 151 5.14 -7.24 -18.81
N LEU A 152 6.20 -7.03 -19.57
CA LEU A 152 6.29 -6.05 -20.65
C LEU A 152 5.95 -6.74 -21.97
N LYS A 153 4.70 -6.61 -22.40
CA LYS A 153 4.20 -7.21 -23.63
C LYS A 153 4.24 -6.20 -24.77
N TRP A 154 5.15 -6.44 -25.71
CA TRP A 154 5.22 -5.72 -26.96
C TRP A 154 4.25 -6.30 -27.99
N GLN A 155 3.53 -5.42 -28.67
CA GLN A 155 2.60 -5.79 -29.73
C GLN A 155 2.71 -4.80 -30.90
N ASP A 156 3.01 -5.31 -32.10
CA ASP A 156 3.13 -4.49 -33.31
C ASP A 156 1.79 -4.27 -34.04
N THR A 157 0.85 -5.21 -33.96
CA THR A 157 -0.43 -5.19 -34.70
C THR A 157 -1.64 -5.20 -33.76
N PRO A 158 -2.71 -4.42 -34.00
CA PRO A 158 -2.93 -3.52 -35.13
C PRO A 158 -2.21 -2.16 -35.00
N LEU A 159 -1.76 -1.81 -33.79
CA LEU A 159 -0.95 -0.62 -33.52
C LEU A 159 0.15 -0.97 -32.52
N ARG A 160 1.35 -0.44 -32.77
CA ARG A 160 2.51 -0.54 -31.89
C ARG A 160 2.17 -0.07 -30.48
N THR A 161 2.14 -1.01 -29.54
CA THR A 161 1.76 -0.77 -28.14
C THR A 161 2.64 -1.60 -27.22
N LEU A 162 3.19 -0.96 -26.18
CA LEU A 162 3.79 -1.65 -25.04
C LEU A 162 2.77 -1.71 -23.91
N PHE A 163 2.38 -2.91 -23.52
CA PHE A 163 1.59 -3.15 -22.32
C PHE A 163 2.52 -3.48 -21.16
N HIS A 164 2.29 -2.79 -20.04
CA HIS A 164 2.91 -3.10 -18.76
C HIS A 164 1.87 -3.78 -17.89
N PHE A 165 1.94 -5.10 -17.81
CA PHE A 165 1.10 -5.89 -16.90
C PHE A 165 1.76 -5.96 -15.54
N VAL A 166 0.95 -5.79 -14.49
CA VAL A 166 1.31 -6.09 -13.11
C VAL A 166 0.37 -7.19 -12.64
N SER A 167 0.90 -8.40 -12.46
CA SER A 167 0.17 -9.49 -11.84
C SER A 167 0.35 -9.46 -10.32
N TYR A 168 -0.67 -9.86 -9.60
CA TYR A 168 -0.69 -9.79 -8.14
C TYR A 168 -1.52 -10.92 -7.52
N SER A 169 -1.15 -11.30 -6.30
CA SER A 169 -1.88 -12.28 -5.48
C SER A 169 -2.05 -11.74 -4.06
N LEU A 170 -3.25 -11.88 -3.51
CA LEU A 170 -3.61 -11.43 -2.16
C LEU A 170 -3.85 -12.64 -1.26
N TYR A 171 -3.21 -12.64 -0.09
CA TYR A 171 -3.34 -13.68 0.92
C TYR A 171 -3.77 -13.11 2.26
N ASP A 172 -4.56 -13.89 3.00
CA ASP A 172 -4.93 -13.59 4.38
C ASP A 172 -3.83 -14.02 5.37
N ARG A 173 -4.04 -13.78 6.67
CA ARG A 173 -3.12 -14.20 7.74
C ARG A 173 -2.91 -15.72 7.83
N ASN A 174 -3.81 -16.51 7.25
CA ASN A 174 -3.75 -17.96 7.28
C ASN A 174 -3.06 -18.56 6.04
N GLN A 175 -2.49 -17.71 5.17
CA GLN A 175 -1.93 -18.10 3.86
C GLN A 175 -2.99 -18.63 2.88
N HIS A 176 -4.27 -18.30 3.09
CA HIS A 176 -5.31 -18.59 2.09
C HIS A 176 -5.34 -17.50 1.03
N GLU A 177 -5.36 -17.93 -0.25
CA GLU A 177 -5.54 -17.02 -1.37
C GLU A 177 -6.94 -16.37 -1.28
N VAL A 178 -6.97 -15.05 -1.19
CA VAL A 178 -8.21 -14.27 -1.20
C VAL A 178 -8.59 -13.93 -2.64
N THR A 179 -7.61 -13.47 -3.43
CA THR A 179 -7.79 -13.17 -4.85
C THR A 179 -6.43 -13.12 -5.56
N LYS A 180 -6.46 -13.25 -6.87
CA LYS A 180 -5.32 -12.96 -7.75
C LYS A 180 -5.84 -12.35 -9.05
N GLY A 181 -4.96 -11.67 -9.77
CA GLY A 181 -5.28 -11.12 -11.06
C GLY A 181 -4.13 -10.32 -11.63
N ASN A 182 -4.42 -9.57 -12.68
CA ASN A 182 -3.49 -8.62 -13.25
C ASN A 182 -4.22 -7.34 -13.63
N ASN A 183 -3.44 -6.28 -13.75
CA ASN A 183 -3.88 -5.03 -14.31
C ASN A 183 -2.78 -4.49 -15.22
N TYR A 184 -3.14 -3.60 -16.14
CA TYR A 184 -2.16 -3.04 -17.06
C TYR A 184 -2.37 -1.57 -17.35
N PHE A 185 -1.31 -0.96 -17.85
CA PHE A 185 -1.31 0.33 -18.51
C PHE A 185 -0.47 0.22 -19.79
N THR A 186 -0.64 1.19 -20.69
CA THR A 186 0.06 1.18 -21.98
C THR A 186 0.98 2.38 -22.11
N CYS A 187 2.12 2.15 -22.76
CA CYS A 187 3.07 3.15 -23.19
C CYS A 187 3.42 2.93 -24.67
N MET A 188 3.98 3.95 -25.31
CA MET A 188 4.45 3.82 -26.70
C MET A 188 5.83 3.16 -26.77
N ASN A 189 6.67 3.43 -25.78
CA ASN A 189 8.04 2.91 -25.64
C ASN A 189 8.29 2.56 -24.18
N LEU A 190 9.46 2.00 -23.90
CA LEU A 190 10.01 1.96 -22.54
C LEU A 190 10.18 3.40 -22.02
N GLU A 191 9.78 3.65 -20.78
CA GLU A 191 9.74 5.00 -20.21
C GLU A 191 10.62 5.09 -18.97
N LYS A 192 11.23 6.26 -18.75
CA LYS A 192 11.95 6.57 -17.52
C LYS A 192 11.02 6.57 -16.31
N GLU A 193 11.58 6.33 -15.12
CA GLU A 193 10.87 6.21 -13.84
C GLU A 193 9.75 7.26 -13.63
N ALA A 194 10.05 8.55 -13.81
CA ALA A 194 9.05 9.61 -13.59
C ALA A 194 7.82 9.49 -14.51
N LYS A 195 8.02 9.08 -15.77
CA LYS A 195 6.93 8.93 -16.73
C LYS A 195 6.22 7.59 -16.57
N LEU A 196 6.96 6.53 -16.25
CA LEU A 196 6.42 5.23 -15.86
C LEU A 196 5.49 5.36 -14.64
N SER A 197 5.94 6.06 -13.59
CA SER A 197 5.14 6.37 -12.40
C SER A 197 3.86 7.12 -12.77
N LYS A 198 3.92 8.13 -13.65
CA LYS A 198 2.70 8.83 -14.06
C LYS A 198 1.74 7.94 -14.86
N ALA A 199 2.26 7.09 -15.73
CA ALA A 199 1.47 6.22 -16.59
C ALA A 199 0.74 5.12 -15.80
N SER A 200 1.37 4.56 -14.77
CA SER A 200 0.82 3.44 -14.01
C SER A 200 -0.22 3.82 -12.96
N ARG A 201 -0.28 5.09 -12.51
CA ARG A 201 -1.22 5.59 -11.47
C ARG A 201 -2.64 5.05 -11.55
N LYS A 202 -3.26 5.10 -12.74
CA LYS A 202 -4.65 4.67 -12.91
C LYS A 202 -4.80 3.15 -12.75
N SER A 203 -3.84 2.38 -13.27
CA SER A 203 -3.82 0.92 -13.15
C SER A 203 -3.58 0.51 -11.70
N SER A 204 -2.58 1.08 -11.02
CA SER A 204 -2.30 0.85 -9.59
C SER A 204 -3.49 1.21 -8.68
N SER A 205 -4.18 2.34 -8.94
CA SER A 205 -5.39 2.71 -8.20
C SER A 205 -6.53 1.69 -8.39
N LYS A 206 -6.59 1.06 -9.57
CA LYS A 206 -7.56 0.03 -9.88
C LYS A 206 -7.22 -1.28 -9.16
N ILE A 207 -5.95 -1.67 -9.09
CA ILE A 207 -5.47 -2.77 -8.24
C ILE A 207 -5.94 -2.56 -6.79
N ALA A 208 -5.64 -1.40 -6.19
CA ALA A 208 -6.06 -1.08 -4.82
C ALA A 208 -7.59 -1.27 -4.63
N SER A 209 -8.38 -0.77 -5.59
CA SER A 209 -9.84 -0.89 -5.56
C SER A 209 -10.33 -2.32 -5.70
N GLU A 210 -9.67 -3.16 -6.50
CA GLU A 210 -9.99 -4.57 -6.69
C GLU A 210 -9.63 -5.40 -5.46
N ILE A 211 -8.51 -5.09 -4.80
CA ILE A 211 -8.11 -5.69 -3.52
C ILE A 211 -9.14 -5.41 -2.43
N ILE A 212 -9.52 -4.15 -2.25
CA ILE A 212 -10.56 -3.75 -1.27
C ILE A 212 -11.85 -4.52 -1.52
N LYS A 213 -12.32 -4.56 -2.77
CA LYS A 213 -13.54 -5.29 -3.13
C LYS A 213 -13.46 -6.79 -2.87
N SER A 214 -12.28 -7.38 -2.95
CA SER A 214 -12.10 -8.81 -2.68
C SER A 214 -12.05 -9.12 -1.19
N ILE A 215 -11.59 -8.18 -0.36
CA ILE A 215 -11.63 -8.29 1.11
C ILE A 215 -13.05 -8.10 1.64
N ASP A 216 -13.83 -7.20 1.06
CA ASP A 216 -15.21 -6.90 1.46
C ASP A 216 -16.25 -8.00 1.07
N LYS A 217 -15.84 -9.06 0.35
CA LYS A 217 -16.74 -10.13 -0.12
C LYS A 217 -17.03 -11.17 0.96
#